data_AF-A0A142V9A2-F1
#
_entry.id   AF-A0A142V9A2-F1
#
_cell.length_a   1.000
_cell.length_b   1.000
_cell.length_c   1.000
_cell.angle_alpha   90.00
_cell.angle_beta   90.00
_cell.angle_gamma   90.00
#
_symmetry.space_group_name_H-M   'P 1'
#
loop_
_entity.id
_entity.type
_entity.pdbx_description
1 polymer ?
#
loop_
_entity_poly.entity_id
_entity_poly.type
_entity_poly.pdbx_seq_one_letter_code
_entity_poly.pdbx_strand_id
1 'polypeptide(L)'
;MSKDKEFLDAFLKLKTELDDTVYKLEDVVINGNLEEKIAALKEAEESLPPALERFDTLPEPEAENVKNARDSYKKAMHLYQQACSHYVKLLTEQNREEGKEGAYKMKQAGDLFVKASEYLEGK
;
A
#
# COMPACT_ATOMS: atom_id res chain seq x y z
N MET A 1 -17.35 25.00 -8.43
CA MET A 1 -16.22 24.76 -7.50
C MET A 1 -14.96 24.62 -8.35
N SER A 2 -13.76 24.93 -7.82
CA SER A 2 -12.53 24.65 -8.58
C SER A 2 -12.37 23.14 -8.74
N LYS A 3 -11.91 22.67 -9.91
CA LYS A 3 -11.56 21.26 -10.17
C LYS A 3 -10.57 20.72 -9.14
N ASP A 4 -9.69 21.58 -8.63
CA ASP A 4 -8.72 21.21 -7.59
C ASP A 4 -9.39 20.85 -6.27
N LYS A 5 -10.52 21.48 -5.93
CA LYS A 5 -11.25 21.16 -4.68
C LYS A 5 -11.93 19.80 -4.78
N GLU A 6 -12.58 19.53 -5.91
CA GLU A 6 -13.22 18.23 -6.18
C GLU A 6 -12.18 17.10 -6.24
N PHE A 7 -11.01 17.38 -6.83
CA PHE A 7 -9.86 16.49 -6.77
C PHE A 7 -9.40 16.26 -5.32
N LEU A 8 -9.18 17.33 -4.55
CA LEU A 8 -8.63 17.24 -3.21
C LEU A 8 -9.55 16.43 -2.28
N ASP A 9 -10.86 16.65 -2.36
CA ASP A 9 -11.85 15.93 -1.55
C ASP A 9 -11.85 14.43 -1.89
N ALA A 10 -11.79 14.09 -3.19
CA ALA A 10 -11.72 12.70 -3.64
C ALA A 10 -10.38 12.04 -3.30
N PHE A 11 -9.27 12.77 -3.45
CA PHE A 11 -7.91 12.34 -3.11
C PHE A 11 -7.78 12.06 -1.61
N LEU A 12 -8.25 12.97 -0.76
CA LEU A 12 -8.18 12.81 0.71
C LEU A 12 -9.03 11.63 1.18
N LYS A 13 -10.20 11.41 0.56
CA LYS A 13 -11.03 10.25 0.88
C LYS A 13 -10.33 8.94 0.53
N LEU A 14 -9.82 8.82 -0.70
CA LEU A 14 -9.06 7.65 -1.15
C LEU A 14 -7.81 7.42 -0.30
N LYS A 15 -7.10 8.50 0.05
CA LYS A 15 -5.95 8.46 0.95
C LYS A 15 -6.32 7.91 2.32
N THR A 16 -7.42 8.35 2.90
CA THR A 16 -7.86 7.88 4.23
C THR A 16 -8.22 6.39 4.20
N GLU A 17 -8.95 5.94 3.17
CA GLU A 17 -9.31 4.51 3.00
C GLU A 17 -8.05 3.61 2.92
N LEU A 18 -7.00 4.12 2.27
CA LEU A 18 -5.76 3.40 2.07
C LEU A 18 -4.84 3.46 3.29
N ASP A 19 -4.73 4.59 3.95
CA ASP A 19 -4.01 4.72 5.21
C ASP A 19 -4.62 3.79 6.28
N ASP A 20 -5.95 3.67 6.36
CA ASP A 20 -6.63 2.73 7.25
C ASP A 20 -6.29 1.27 6.92
N THR A 21 -6.21 0.95 5.62
CA THR A 21 -5.84 -0.40 5.15
C THR A 21 -4.40 -0.72 5.55
N VAL A 22 -3.47 0.22 5.33
CA VAL A 22 -2.06 0.09 5.72
C VAL A 22 -1.92 -0.04 7.23
N TYR A 23 -2.59 0.79 8.02
CA TYR A 23 -2.48 0.76 9.48
C TYR A 23 -2.97 -0.56 10.08
N LYS A 24 -4.11 -1.06 9.60
CA LYS A 24 -4.62 -2.39 9.99
C LYS A 24 -3.63 -3.50 9.63
N LEU A 25 -3.00 -3.37 8.46
CA LEU A 25 -2.04 -4.36 7.99
C LEU A 25 -0.75 -4.33 8.82
N GLU A 26 -0.23 -3.15 9.16
CA GLU A 26 0.91 -2.99 10.06
C GLU A 26 0.61 -3.59 11.44
N ASP A 27 -0.55 -3.27 12.02
CA ASP A 27 -0.95 -3.80 13.33
C ASP A 27 -1.06 -5.32 13.32
N VAL A 28 -1.73 -5.90 12.32
CA VAL A 28 -1.90 -7.36 12.21
C VAL A 28 -0.58 -8.06 11.86
N VAL A 29 0.28 -7.47 11.02
CA VAL A 29 1.62 -8.03 10.72
C VAL A 29 2.51 -8.05 11.96
N ILE A 30 2.42 -7.04 12.83
CA ILE A 30 3.21 -6.96 14.07
C ILE A 30 2.62 -7.86 15.16
N ASN A 31 1.32 -7.75 15.43
CA ASN A 31 0.67 -8.30 16.62
C ASN A 31 -0.19 -9.55 16.36
N GLY A 32 -0.60 -9.78 15.11
CA GLY A 32 -1.50 -10.89 14.76
C GLY A 32 -0.83 -12.26 14.76
N ASN A 33 -1.65 -13.31 14.82
CA ASN A 33 -1.23 -14.69 14.57
C ASN A 33 -1.10 -14.98 13.06
N LEU A 34 -0.59 -16.16 12.67
CA LEU A 34 -0.34 -16.49 11.26
C LEU A 34 -1.60 -16.42 10.38
N GLU A 35 -2.74 -16.88 10.88
CA GLU A 35 -4.00 -16.85 10.13
C GLU A 35 -4.52 -15.43 9.95
N GLU A 36 -4.44 -14.60 11.00
CA GLU A 36 -4.78 -13.18 10.96
C GLU A 36 -3.90 -12.42 9.96
N LYS A 37 -2.58 -12.68 9.96
CA LYS A 37 -1.64 -12.09 9.01
C LYS A 37 -2.02 -12.43 7.57
N ILE A 38 -2.25 -13.71 7.28
CA ILE A 38 -2.62 -14.15 5.93
C ILE A 38 -3.95 -13.52 5.50
N ALA A 39 -4.94 -13.45 6.39
CA ALA A 39 -6.23 -12.86 6.09
C ALA A 39 -6.11 -11.36 5.76
N ALA A 40 -5.44 -10.58 6.62
CA ALA A 40 -5.26 -9.14 6.42
C ALA A 40 -4.44 -8.83 5.15
N LEU A 41 -3.39 -9.61 4.89
CA LEU A 41 -2.56 -9.44 3.69
C LEU A 41 -3.31 -9.77 2.41
N LYS A 42 -4.18 -10.79 2.42
CA LYS A 42 -5.05 -11.11 1.28
C LYS A 42 -6.11 -10.04 1.06
N GLU A 43 -6.75 -9.56 2.12
CA GLU A 43 -7.72 -8.47 2.05
C GLU A 43 -7.09 -7.22 1.42
N ALA A 44 -5.86 -6.88 1.81
CA ALA A 44 -5.12 -5.78 1.20
C ALA A 44 -4.70 -6.06 -0.26
N GLU A 45 -4.28 -7.28 -0.60
CA GLU A 45 -3.99 -7.65 -1.99
C GLU A 45 -5.20 -7.48 -2.91
N GLU A 46 -6.41 -7.71 -2.39
CA GLU A 46 -7.67 -7.55 -3.12
C GLU A 46 -8.21 -6.11 -3.12
N SER A 47 -8.00 -5.34 -2.04
CA SER A 47 -8.58 -4.00 -1.88
C SER A 47 -7.71 -2.87 -2.44
N LEU A 48 -6.38 -3.03 -2.44
CA LEU A 48 -5.42 -2.05 -2.95
C LEU A 48 -5.53 -1.81 -4.47
N PRO A 49 -5.66 -2.82 -5.35
CA PRO A 49 -5.74 -2.59 -6.80
C PRO A 49 -6.96 -1.75 -7.23
N PRO A 50 -8.20 -2.04 -6.79
CA PRO A 50 -9.36 -1.19 -7.12
C PRO A 50 -9.24 0.23 -6.55
N ALA A 51 -8.59 0.40 -5.40
CA ALA A 51 -8.30 1.73 -4.86
C ALA A 51 -7.29 2.50 -5.72
N LEU A 52 -6.24 1.83 -6.21
CA LEU A 52 -5.25 2.39 -7.14
C LEU A 52 -5.87 2.76 -8.50
N GLU A 53 -6.75 1.94 -9.04
CA GLU A 53 -7.47 2.27 -10.29
C GLU A 53 -8.35 3.50 -10.13
N ARG A 54 -8.98 3.68 -8.96
CA ARG A 54 -9.75 4.90 -8.66
C ARG A 54 -8.90 6.16 -8.71
N PHE A 55 -7.60 6.13 -8.35
CA PHE A 55 -6.69 7.27 -8.53
C PHE A 55 -6.50 7.69 -10.00
N ASP A 56 -6.58 6.74 -10.93
CA ASP A 56 -6.45 7.01 -12.36
C ASP A 56 -7.71 7.61 -12.96
N THR A 57 -8.85 7.44 -12.28
CA THR A 57 -10.12 8.06 -12.67
C THR A 57 -10.33 9.46 -12.09
N LEU A 58 -9.48 9.91 -11.16
CA LEU A 58 -9.57 11.25 -10.59
C LEU A 58 -9.24 12.32 -11.65
N PRO A 59 -9.94 13.48 -11.63
CA PRO A 59 -9.63 14.59 -12.52
C PRO A 59 -8.18 15.04 -12.33
N GLU A 60 -7.50 15.43 -13.41
CA GLU A 60 -6.12 15.87 -13.30
C GLU A 60 -6.05 17.24 -12.60
N PRO A 61 -5.30 17.38 -11.48
CA PRO A 61 -5.20 18.64 -10.77
C PRO A 61 -4.39 19.65 -11.57
N GLU A 62 -4.71 20.94 -11.46
CA GLU A 62 -4.02 22.00 -12.22
C GLU A 62 -2.73 22.45 -11.53
N ALA A 63 -2.67 22.33 -10.20
CA ALA A 63 -1.52 22.74 -9.40
C ALA A 63 -0.42 21.66 -9.33
N GLU A 64 0.82 22.05 -9.63
CA GLU A 64 2.01 21.18 -9.68
C GLU A 64 2.25 20.41 -8.37
N ASN A 65 2.08 21.08 -7.23
CA ASN A 65 2.22 20.45 -5.90
C ASN A 65 1.18 19.35 -5.67
N VAL A 66 -0.03 19.52 -6.21
CA VAL A 66 -1.11 18.55 -6.10
C VAL A 66 -0.86 17.36 -7.03
N LYS A 67 -0.31 17.60 -8.23
CA LYS A 67 0.19 16.53 -9.12
C LYS A 67 1.27 15.69 -8.45
N ASN A 68 2.27 16.34 -7.86
CA ASN A 68 3.37 15.66 -7.17
C ASN A 68 2.89 14.82 -5.97
N ALA A 69 1.92 15.33 -5.21
CA ALA A 69 1.31 14.59 -4.11
C ALA A 69 0.56 13.36 -4.61
N ARG A 70 -0.23 13.48 -5.69
CA ARG A 70 -0.92 12.37 -6.35
C ARG A 70 0.05 11.27 -6.78
N ASP A 71 1.12 11.65 -7.48
CA ASP A 71 2.09 10.70 -8.03
C ASP A 71 2.88 9.99 -6.94
N SER A 72 3.27 10.72 -5.89
CA SER A 72 3.97 10.14 -4.73
C SER A 72 3.06 9.14 -4.00
N TYR A 73 1.79 9.50 -3.80
CA TYR A 73 0.81 8.63 -3.19
C TYR A 73 0.55 7.37 -4.03
N LYS A 74 0.40 7.52 -5.35
CA LYS A 74 0.22 6.37 -6.27
C LYS A 74 1.42 5.41 -6.22
N LYS A 75 2.65 5.95 -6.19
CA LYS A 75 3.87 5.15 -6.05
C LYS A 75 3.92 4.41 -4.72
N ALA A 76 3.63 5.09 -3.61
CA ALA A 76 3.58 4.49 -2.29
C ALA A 76 2.62 3.29 -2.28
N MET A 77 1.40 3.49 -2.78
CA MET A 77 0.36 2.45 -2.78
C MET A 77 0.70 1.26 -3.67
N HIS A 78 1.40 1.47 -4.79
CA HIS A 78 1.90 0.37 -5.60
C HIS A 78 2.98 -0.44 -4.87
N LEU A 79 3.85 0.22 -4.10
CA LEU A 79 4.84 -0.46 -3.27
C LEU A 79 4.19 -1.24 -2.12
N TYR A 80 3.17 -0.68 -1.46
CA TYR A 80 2.36 -1.40 -0.46
C TYR A 80 1.72 -2.65 -1.06
N GLN A 81 1.13 -2.56 -2.26
CA GLN A 81 0.53 -3.70 -2.95
C GLN A 81 1.56 -4.79 -3.24
N GLN A 82 2.74 -4.42 -3.75
CA GLN A 82 3.83 -5.36 -4.00
C GLN A 82 4.30 -6.04 -2.71
N ALA A 83 4.51 -5.27 -1.64
CA ALA A 83 4.90 -5.78 -0.34
C ALA A 83 3.86 -6.76 0.21
N CYS A 84 2.57 -6.45 0.10
CA CYS A 84 1.48 -7.36 0.50
C CYS A 84 1.53 -8.67 -0.28
N SER A 85 1.61 -8.63 -1.61
CA SER A 85 1.67 -9.83 -2.44
C SER A 85 2.91 -10.68 -2.13
N HIS A 86 4.07 -10.05 -1.86
CA HIS A 86 5.28 -10.75 -1.41
C HIS A 86 5.07 -11.44 -0.06
N TYR A 87 4.48 -10.75 0.92
CA TYR A 87 4.19 -11.34 2.23
C TYR A 87 3.15 -12.46 2.17
N VAL A 88 2.06 -12.30 1.39
CA VAL A 88 1.06 -13.38 1.17
C VAL A 88 1.74 -14.61 0.61
N LYS A 89 2.52 -14.47 -0.46
CA LYS A 89 3.25 -15.60 -1.06
C LYS A 89 4.16 -16.26 -0.05
N LEU A 90 4.96 -15.51 0.70
CA LEU A 90 5.88 -16.09 1.69
C LEU A 90 5.17 -16.81 2.84
N LEU A 91 4.04 -16.28 3.30
CA LEU A 91 3.28 -16.86 4.42
C LEU A 91 2.38 -18.02 3.99
N THR A 92 1.89 -18.03 2.74
CA THR A 92 1.05 -19.10 2.19
C THR A 92 1.85 -20.20 1.48
N GLU A 93 3.02 -19.87 0.94
CA GLU A 93 4.00 -20.82 0.39
C GLU A 93 4.94 -21.37 1.46
N GLN A 94 4.55 -21.34 2.74
CA GLN A 94 5.16 -22.16 3.78
C GLN A 94 5.00 -23.66 3.43
N ASN A 95 5.88 -24.13 2.55
CA ASN A 95 6.33 -25.50 2.46
C ASN A 95 7.61 -25.73 1.64
N ARG A 96 8.38 -24.73 1.16
CA ARG A 96 9.64 -25.06 0.43
C ARG A 96 10.91 -24.25 0.64
N GLU A 97 10.93 -23.09 1.29
CA GLU A 97 12.19 -22.35 1.50
C GLU A 97 12.40 -21.97 2.97
N GLU A 98 12.48 -22.98 3.83
CA GLU A 98 13.10 -22.82 5.15
C GLU A 98 14.57 -22.41 4.96
N GLY A 99 14.92 -21.15 5.26
CA GLY A 99 16.30 -20.67 5.21
C GLY A 99 16.47 -19.18 4.96
N LYS A 100 17.71 -18.79 4.62
CA LYS A 100 18.14 -17.41 4.36
C LYS A 100 17.35 -16.71 3.24
N GLU A 101 16.78 -17.48 2.31
CA GLU A 101 16.05 -16.96 1.15
C GLU A 101 14.65 -16.45 1.52
N GLY A 102 13.91 -17.18 2.36
CA GLY A 102 12.64 -16.70 2.91
C GLY A 102 12.82 -15.43 3.75
N ALA A 103 13.86 -15.38 4.60
CA ALA A 103 14.19 -14.19 5.39
C ALA A 103 14.60 -13.00 4.51
N TYR A 104 15.32 -13.24 3.41
CA TYR A 104 15.69 -12.19 2.45
C TYR A 104 14.47 -11.62 1.71
N LYS A 105 13.55 -12.47 1.26
CA LYS A 105 12.30 -12.04 0.61
C LYS A 105 11.38 -11.29 1.59
N MET A 106 11.32 -11.70 2.86
CA MET A 106 10.62 -10.94 3.92
C MET A 106 11.25 -9.56 4.14
N LYS A 107 12.59 -9.48 4.16
CA LYS A 107 13.28 -8.19 4.26
C LYS A 107 12.95 -7.29 3.07
N GLN A 108 12.96 -7.81 1.84
CA GLN A 108 12.60 -7.03 0.65
C GLN A 108 11.17 -6.48 0.74
N ALA A 109 10.22 -7.27 1.23
CA ALA A 109 8.85 -6.80 1.43
C ALA A 109 8.77 -5.71 2.52
N GLY A 110 9.53 -5.83 3.60
CA GLY A 110 9.70 -4.77 4.59
C GLY A 110 10.33 -3.49 4.02
N ASP A 111 11.37 -3.62 3.19
CA ASP A 111 12.04 -2.49 2.53
C ASP A 111 11.08 -1.76 1.56
N LEU A 112 10.16 -2.49 0.92
CA LEU A 112 9.10 -1.91 0.09
C LEU A 112 8.10 -1.09 0.91
N PHE A 113 7.71 -1.55 2.11
CA PHE A 113 6.86 -0.76 3.02
C PHE A 113 7.56 0.52 3.46
N VAL A 114 8.84 0.45 3.85
CA VAL A 114 9.61 1.65 4.24
C VAL A 114 9.66 2.67 3.10
N LYS A 115 9.98 2.20 1.89
CA LYS A 115 10.04 3.08 0.71
C LYS A 115 8.68 3.69 0.37
N ALA A 116 7.60 2.95 0.59
CA ALA A 116 6.25 3.48 0.43
C ALA A 116 5.98 4.62 1.41
N SER A 117 6.35 4.45 2.69
CA SER A 117 6.24 5.49 3.71
C SER A 117 7.07 6.73 3.38
N GLU A 118 8.28 6.57 2.83
CA GLU A 118 9.12 7.71 2.40
C GLU A 118 8.42 8.58 1.33
N TYR A 119 7.75 7.94 0.36
CA TYR A 119 6.95 8.66 -0.63
C TYR A 119 5.75 9.39 -0.02
N LEU A 120 5.17 8.87 1.07
CA LEU A 120 4.06 9.51 1.78
C LEU A 120 4.51 10.69 2.66
N GLU A 121 5.72 10.61 3.22
CA GLU A 121 6.32 11.68 4.04
C GLU A 121 6.89 12.84 3.20
N GLY A 122 7.01 12.67 1.88
CA GLY A 122 7.51 13.71 0.97
C GLY A 122 9.00 13.98 1.10
N LYS A 123 9.80 12.96 1.45
CA LYS A 123 11.27 13.04 1.55
C LYS A 123 11.97 12.72 0.23
#